data_AF-A0AA88U7H9-F1
#
_entry.id   AF-A0AA88U7H9-F1
#
_cell.length_a   1.000
_cell.length_b   1.000
_cell.length_c   1.000
_cell.angle_alpha   90.00
_cell.angle_beta   90.00
_cell.angle_gamma   90.00
#
_symmetry.space_group_name_H-M   'P 1'
#
loop_
_entity.id
_entity.type
_entity.pdbx_description
1 polymer ?
#
loop_
_entity_poly.entity_id
_entity_poly.type
_entity_poly.pdbx_seq_one_letter_code
_entity_poly.pdbx_strand_id
1 'polypeptide(L)'
;MAITNYTEEERFDDAREKLGTIFHILQDFYSHTNWIELGYIEPCTALIDPEENIPNPANKHMILTSGYVRKSKPKGKCSHGGFPDYEEGINKDYSDSSHGPLHTTAAEVAIDASVQLLEKIWRSLQKDQALIFFRLMGLCNEMPKGEWTSRISLTSKKNIQM
;
A
#
# COMPACT_ATOMS: atom_id res chain seq x y z
N MET A 1 19.43 -3.29 -3.67
CA MET A 1 19.45 -4.76 -3.72
C MET A 1 18.02 -5.25 -3.59
N ALA A 2 17.54 -6.03 -4.56
CA ALA A 2 16.18 -6.56 -4.56
C ALA A 2 16.03 -7.61 -3.46
N ILE A 3 14.82 -7.75 -2.88
CA ILE A 3 14.55 -8.70 -1.80
C ILE A 3 14.85 -10.17 -2.21
N THR A 4 14.76 -10.45 -3.51
CA THR A 4 15.11 -11.75 -4.11
C THR A 4 16.57 -12.11 -3.91
N ASN A 5 17.50 -11.15 -3.97
CA ASN A 5 18.93 -11.40 -3.82
C ASN A 5 19.26 -11.96 -2.42
N TYR A 6 18.63 -11.41 -1.38
CA TYR A 6 18.80 -11.95 -0.01
C TYR A 6 18.28 -13.37 0.11
N THR A 7 17.24 -13.71 -0.65
CA THR A 7 16.65 -15.06 -0.65
C THR A 7 17.53 -16.05 -1.40
N GLU A 8 18.15 -15.64 -2.51
CA GLU A 8 19.11 -16.43 -3.27
C GLU A 8 20.41 -16.68 -2.49
N GLU A 9 20.86 -15.70 -1.70
CA GLU A 9 22.02 -15.79 -0.81
C GLU A 9 21.73 -16.50 0.54
N GLU A 10 20.52 -17.04 0.74
CA GLU A 10 20.07 -17.67 1.99
C GLU A 10 20.12 -16.76 3.24
N ARG A 11 20.08 -15.44 3.03
CA ARG A 11 20.10 -14.40 4.08
C ARG A 11 18.67 -14.05 4.54
N PHE A 12 18.00 -15.03 5.14
CA PHE A 12 16.57 -14.93 5.44
C PHE A 12 16.21 -13.86 6.49
N ASP A 13 17.08 -13.59 7.46
CA ASP A 13 16.85 -12.53 8.46
C ASP A 13 16.85 -11.15 7.81
N ASP A 14 17.83 -10.88 6.94
CA ASP A 14 17.90 -9.64 6.16
C ASP A 14 16.69 -9.51 5.23
N ALA A 15 16.28 -10.63 4.60
CA ALA A 15 15.11 -10.66 3.74
C ALA A 15 13.81 -10.35 4.51
N ARG A 16 13.70 -10.84 5.75
CA ARG A 16 12.57 -10.56 6.67
C ARG A 16 12.53 -9.10 7.09
N GLU A 17 13.67 -8.54 7.51
CA GLU A 17 13.77 -7.13 7.88
C GLU A 17 13.41 -6.23 6.69
N LYS A 18 13.90 -6.58 5.50
CA LYS A 18 13.60 -5.86 4.27
C LYS A 18 12.12 -5.94 3.91
N LEU A 19 11.50 -7.12 4.00
CA LEU A 19 10.06 -7.28 3.76
C LEU A 19 9.23 -6.44 4.73
N GLY A 20 9.55 -6.49 6.02
CA GLY A 20 8.89 -5.69 7.05
C GLY A 20 9.00 -4.18 6.79
N THR A 21 10.17 -3.73 6.35
CA THR A 21 10.39 -2.33 5.96
C THR A 21 9.48 -1.93 4.80
N ILE A 22 9.36 -2.77 3.77
CA ILE A 22 8.52 -2.47 2.60
C ILE A 22 7.04 -2.46 2.99
N PHE A 23 6.57 -3.43 3.79
CA PHE A 23 5.19 -3.44 4.28
C PHE A 23 4.86 -2.20 5.10
N HIS A 24 5.79 -1.75 5.95
CA HIS A 24 5.60 -0.50 6.65
C HIS A 24 5.45 0.68 5.68
N ILE A 25 6.29 0.77 4.64
CA ILE A 25 6.19 1.84 3.62
C ILE A 25 4.83 1.82 2.93
N LEU A 26 4.32 0.64 2.53
CA LEU A 26 3.02 0.52 1.89
C LEU A 26 1.89 1.02 2.80
N GLN A 27 1.86 0.57 4.06
CA GLN A 27 0.87 1.02 5.03
C GLN A 27 0.95 2.54 5.27
N ASP A 28 2.16 3.07 5.42
CA ASP A 28 2.41 4.48 5.67
C ASP A 28 1.98 5.35 4.49
N PHE A 29 2.23 4.91 3.26
CA PHE A 29 1.85 5.63 2.05
C PHE A 29 0.34 5.86 1.96
N TYR A 30 -0.49 4.84 2.16
CA TYR A 30 -1.94 4.99 2.01
C TYR A 30 -2.59 5.72 3.18
N SER A 31 -2.01 5.67 4.38
CA SER A 31 -2.49 6.45 5.53
C SER A 31 -2.02 7.90 5.51
N HIS A 32 -0.88 8.20 4.89
CA HIS A 32 -0.22 9.52 4.98
C HIS A 32 -0.03 10.22 3.65
N THR A 33 -0.71 9.79 2.59
CA THR A 33 -0.80 10.56 1.35
C THR A 33 -2.24 10.82 0.99
N ASN A 34 -2.46 11.77 0.10
CA ASN A 34 -3.78 12.03 -0.47
C ASN A 34 -4.18 11.02 -1.56
N TRP A 35 -3.52 9.85 -1.67
CA TRP A 35 -3.82 8.86 -2.71
C TRP A 35 -5.32 8.49 -2.73
N ILE A 36 -5.87 8.15 -1.57
CA ILE A 36 -7.29 7.81 -1.43
C ILE A 36 -8.18 9.04 -1.60
N GLU A 37 -7.76 10.21 -1.11
CA GLU A 37 -8.49 11.47 -1.27
C GLU A 37 -8.57 11.95 -2.73
N LEU A 38 -7.61 11.55 -3.58
CA LEU A 38 -7.63 11.76 -5.03
C LEU A 38 -8.58 10.81 -5.76
N GLY A 39 -9.22 9.88 -5.04
CA GLY A 39 -10.15 8.90 -5.60
C GLY A 39 -9.50 7.61 -6.10
N TYR A 40 -8.20 7.41 -5.84
CA TYR A 40 -7.54 6.15 -6.17
C TYR A 40 -7.92 5.07 -5.16
N ILE A 41 -8.42 3.95 -5.67
CA ILE A 41 -8.82 2.77 -4.89
C ILE A 41 -8.03 1.52 -5.29
N GLU A 42 -6.99 1.69 -6.10
CA GLU A 42 -6.11 0.62 -6.55
C GLU A 42 -4.68 0.90 -6.07
N PRO A 43 -3.85 -0.15 -5.89
CA PRO A 43 -2.46 0.02 -5.51
C PRO A 43 -1.65 0.90 -6.45
N CYS A 44 -0.81 1.77 -5.89
CA CYS A 44 0.24 2.47 -6.63
C CYS A 44 1.34 1.47 -7.01
N THR A 45 1.29 0.97 -8.24
CA THR A 45 2.21 -0.04 -8.78
C THR A 45 3.68 0.39 -8.71
N ALA A 46 3.97 1.69 -8.81
CA ALA A 46 5.31 2.25 -8.63
C ALA A 46 5.93 2.06 -7.23
N LEU A 47 5.13 1.71 -6.21
CA LEU A 47 5.66 1.32 -4.88
C LEU A 47 6.13 -0.15 -4.85
N ILE A 48 5.70 -0.94 -5.83
CA ILE A 48 5.97 -2.38 -5.96
C ILE A 48 6.98 -2.63 -7.09
N ASP A 49 6.95 -1.79 -8.13
CA ASP A 49 7.86 -1.83 -9.26
C ASP A 49 8.70 -0.56 -9.35
N PRO A 50 10.00 -0.62 -9.02
CA PRO A 50 10.88 0.55 -9.11
C PRO A 50 11.12 1.01 -10.55
N GLU A 51 10.81 0.18 -11.56
CA GLU A 51 10.89 0.56 -12.97
C GLU A 51 9.67 1.38 -13.42
N GLU A 52 8.59 1.38 -12.63
CA GLU A 52 7.42 2.21 -12.88
C GLU A 52 7.56 3.57 -12.21
N ASN A 53 7.10 4.60 -12.92
CA ASN A 53 7.05 5.95 -12.36
C ASN A 53 5.77 6.13 -11.54
N ILE A 54 5.90 6.71 -10.36
CA ILE A 54 4.73 7.24 -9.65
C ILE A 54 4.04 8.23 -10.60
N PRO A 55 2.73 8.13 -10.83
CA PRO A 55 2.00 9.06 -11.68
C PRO A 55 2.35 10.51 -11.30
N ASN A 56 2.75 11.31 -12.29
CA ASN A 56 3.45 12.57 -12.05
C ASN A 56 2.66 13.50 -11.10
N PRO A 57 3.20 13.81 -9.91
CA PRO A 57 2.55 14.69 -8.94
C PRO A 57 2.51 16.17 -9.38
N ALA A 58 3.08 16.52 -10.54
CA ALA A 58 3.02 17.85 -11.13
C ALA A 58 2.01 17.98 -12.28
N ASN A 59 1.22 16.93 -12.58
CA ASN A 59 0.03 17.10 -13.40
C ASN A 59 -0.94 18.02 -12.63
N LYS A 60 -1.42 19.09 -13.29
CA LYS A 60 -2.24 20.14 -12.66
C LYS A 60 -3.52 19.62 -11.97
N HIS A 61 -3.93 18.38 -12.28
CA HIS A 61 -5.06 17.67 -11.68
C HIS A 61 -4.69 16.51 -10.73
N MET A 62 -3.40 16.16 -10.61
CA MET A 62 -2.90 15.08 -9.75
C MET A 62 -1.66 15.56 -9.02
N ILE A 63 -1.87 16.21 -7.88
CA ILE A 63 -0.78 16.55 -6.98
C ILE A 63 -0.80 15.53 -5.85
N LEU A 64 0.16 14.61 -5.84
CA LEU A 64 0.39 13.71 -4.72
C LEU A 64 1.02 14.53 -3.59
N THR A 65 0.41 14.48 -2.42
CA THR A 65 0.85 15.25 -1.27
C THR A 65 1.02 14.32 -0.08
N SER A 66 2.11 14.52 0.65
CA SER A 66 2.34 13.84 1.92
C SER A 66 1.58 14.55 3.04
N GLY A 67 1.28 13.79 4.09
CA GLY A 67 0.90 14.26 5.39
C GLY A 67 1.92 15.24 5.96
N TYR A 68 1.44 16.19 6.77
CA TYR A 68 2.26 17.20 7.43
C TYR A 68 1.98 17.19 8.93
N VAL A 69 3.03 16.99 9.72
CA VAL A 69 2.96 16.94 11.20
C VAL A 69 3.27 18.32 11.76
N ARG A 70 2.40 19.32 11.50
CA ARG A 70 2.41 20.62 12.20
C ARG A 70 0.98 21.15 12.39
N LYS A 71 0.81 22.06 13.36
CA LYS A 71 -0.43 22.79 13.64
C LYS A 71 -1.05 23.53 12.44
N SER A 72 -0.25 23.82 11.41
CA SER A 72 -0.74 24.43 10.17
C SER A 72 -0.31 23.61 8.95
N LYS A 73 -1.31 23.13 8.20
CA LYS A 73 -1.20 22.41 6.92
C LYS A 73 -0.76 23.40 5.81
N PRO A 74 0.42 23.25 5.19
CA PRO A 74 0.82 24.05 4.04
C PRO A 74 -0.13 23.83 2.85
N LYS A 75 -0.29 24.83 1.99
CA LYS A 75 -1.13 24.73 0.79
C LYS A 75 -0.66 23.56 -0.09
N GLY A 76 -1.53 22.59 -0.35
CA GLY A 76 -1.19 21.40 -1.13
C GLY A 76 -0.42 20.33 -0.33
N LYS A 77 -0.66 20.22 0.98
CA LYS A 77 -0.25 19.07 1.83
C LYS A 77 -1.49 18.50 2.51
N CYS A 78 -1.51 17.22 2.83
CA CYS A 78 -2.54 16.66 3.70
C CYS A 78 -2.08 16.66 5.16
N SER A 79 -3.00 16.53 6.11
CA SER A 79 -2.67 16.47 7.54
C SER A 79 -2.79 15.01 8.01
N HIS A 80 -2.15 14.68 9.14
CA HIS A 80 -2.27 13.36 9.77
C HIS A 80 -3.44 13.43 10.74
N GLY A 81 -4.59 12.83 10.46
CA GLY A 81 -5.72 12.90 11.39
C GLY A 81 -5.31 12.53 12.83
N GLY A 82 -5.69 13.30 13.85
CA GLY A 82 -5.36 12.99 15.26
C GLY A 82 -5.13 14.20 16.18
N PHE A 83 -4.78 13.93 17.43
CA PHE A 83 -4.55 14.95 18.47
C PHE A 83 -3.05 15.26 18.68
N PRO A 84 -2.60 16.50 18.98
CA PRO A 84 -3.35 17.76 19.10
C PRO A 84 -3.19 18.66 17.85
N ASP A 85 -4.32 19.20 17.37
CA ASP A 85 -4.50 20.14 16.25
C ASP A 85 -4.43 19.55 14.81
N TYR A 86 -4.77 18.27 14.60
CA TYR A 86 -4.81 17.65 13.27
C TYR A 86 -6.23 17.18 12.87
N GLU A 87 -7.13 18.13 12.64
CA GLU A 87 -8.52 17.79 12.33
C GLU A 87 -8.69 17.12 10.96
N GLU A 88 -7.80 17.37 9.98
CA GLU A 88 -7.94 16.87 8.60
C GLU A 88 -6.95 15.75 8.22
N GLY A 89 -7.44 14.72 7.52
CA GLY A 89 -6.64 13.66 6.91
C GLY A 89 -6.79 12.26 7.53
N ILE A 90 -6.35 11.23 6.80
CA ILE A 90 -6.51 9.82 7.17
C ILE A 90 -5.54 9.48 8.31
N ASN A 91 -6.02 8.78 9.34
CA ASN A 91 -5.18 8.30 10.44
C ASN A 91 -4.85 6.82 10.21
N LYS A 92 -3.62 6.40 10.54
CA LYS A 92 -3.14 5.01 10.37
C LYS A 92 -3.74 4.03 11.39
N ASP A 93 -3.97 4.50 12.61
CA ASP A 93 -4.30 3.69 13.78
C ASP A 93 -5.79 3.76 14.16
N TYR A 94 -6.49 4.84 13.80
CA TYR A 94 -7.86 5.14 14.19
C TYR A 94 -8.69 5.72 13.04
N SER A 95 -10.02 5.64 13.16
CA SER A 95 -11.00 6.15 12.20
C SER A 95 -11.75 7.40 12.70
N ASP A 96 -11.25 8.04 13.76
CA ASP A 96 -11.89 9.16 14.44
C ASP A 96 -11.49 10.54 13.91
N SER A 97 -10.67 10.60 12.85
CA SER A 97 -10.36 11.84 12.15
C SER A 97 -11.49 12.29 11.22
N SER A 98 -11.46 13.52 10.72
CA SER A 98 -12.47 13.99 9.75
C SER A 98 -12.49 13.20 8.43
N HIS A 99 -11.39 12.52 8.08
CA HIS A 99 -11.32 11.57 6.95
C HIS A 99 -11.38 10.11 7.40
N GLY A 100 -11.85 9.85 8.62
CA GLY A 100 -12.12 8.52 9.17
C GLY A 100 -12.85 7.55 8.24
N PRO A 101 -13.86 7.97 7.45
CA PRO A 101 -14.51 7.10 6.47
C PRO A 101 -13.58 6.51 5.41
N LEU A 102 -12.46 7.19 5.11
CA LEU A 102 -11.46 6.74 4.15
C LEU A 102 -10.40 5.82 4.78
N HIS A 103 -10.36 5.70 6.11
CA HIS A 103 -9.41 4.83 6.82
C HIS A 103 -9.53 3.38 6.34
N THR A 104 -10.74 2.85 6.25
CA THR A 104 -10.98 1.48 5.77
C THR A 104 -10.49 1.30 4.35
N THR A 105 -10.78 2.25 3.45
CA THR A 105 -10.30 2.22 2.07
C THR A 105 -8.77 2.27 1.99
N ALA A 106 -8.12 3.13 2.78
CA ALA A 106 -6.66 3.17 2.85
C ALA A 106 -6.05 1.84 3.32
N ALA A 107 -6.65 1.22 4.34
CA ALA A 107 -6.22 -0.08 4.84
C ALA A 107 -6.43 -1.21 3.80
N GLU A 108 -7.56 -1.20 3.09
CA GLU A 108 -7.85 -2.16 2.02
C GLU A 108 -6.82 -2.05 0.88
N VAL A 109 -6.56 -0.83 0.38
CA VAL A 109 -5.57 -0.62 -0.68
C VAL A 109 -4.14 -0.96 -0.22
N ALA A 110 -3.82 -0.74 1.07
CA ALA A 110 -2.55 -1.17 1.64
C ALA A 110 -2.40 -2.70 1.67
N ILE A 111 -3.47 -3.42 2.02
CA ILE A 111 -3.51 -4.89 1.97
C ILE A 111 -3.33 -5.37 0.53
N ASP A 112 -4.06 -4.79 -0.42
CA ASP A 112 -3.96 -5.15 -1.84
C ASP A 112 -2.54 -4.94 -2.38
N ALA A 113 -1.90 -3.82 -2.03
CA ALA A 113 -0.51 -3.54 -2.40
C ALA A 113 0.47 -4.55 -1.78
N SER A 114 0.27 -4.92 -0.51
CA SER A 114 1.09 -5.94 0.17
C SER A 114 0.96 -7.31 -0.50
N VAL A 115 -0.25 -7.70 -0.91
CA VAL A 115 -0.49 -8.96 -1.64
C VAL A 115 0.19 -8.93 -3.01
N GLN A 116 0.02 -7.86 -3.78
CA GLN A 116 0.68 -7.71 -5.08
C GLN A 116 2.21 -7.78 -4.98
N LEU A 117 2.80 -7.18 -3.95
CA LEU A 117 4.23 -7.31 -3.67
C LEU A 117 4.63 -8.77 -3.40
N LEU A 118 3.89 -9.48 -2.55
CA LEU A 118 4.15 -10.88 -2.24
C LEU A 118 4.05 -11.76 -3.50
N GLU A 119 3.04 -11.55 -4.33
CA GLU A 119 2.91 -12.27 -5.60
C GLU A 119 4.10 -12.00 -6.55
N LYS A 120 4.55 -10.75 -6.63
CA LYS A 120 5.73 -10.39 -7.43
C LYS A 120 6.98 -11.12 -6.93
N ILE A 121 7.20 -11.16 -5.61
CA ILE A 121 8.32 -11.90 -4.99
C ILE A 121 8.20 -13.40 -5.26
N TRP A 122 7.00 -13.97 -5.13
CA TRP A 122 6.77 -15.38 -5.39
C TRP A 122 7.12 -15.75 -6.84
N ARG A 123 6.69 -14.93 -7.80
CA ARG A 123 6.92 -15.14 -9.24
C ARG A 123 8.38 -14.91 -9.66
N SER A 124 9.16 -14.15 -8.90
CA SER A 124 10.57 -13.87 -9.21
C SER A 124 11.56 -14.88 -8.63
N LEU A 125 11.11 -15.79 -7.76
CA LEU A 125 11.94 -16.82 -7.14
C LEU A 125 11.74 -18.19 -7.79
N GLN A 126 12.73 -19.06 -7.69
CA GLN A 126 12.55 -20.48 -8.00
C GLN A 126 11.57 -21.12 -7.00
N LYS A 127 10.83 -22.14 -7.43
CA LYS A 127 9.75 -22.75 -6.64
C LYS A 127 10.16 -23.14 -5.22
N ASP A 128 11.31 -23.80 -5.06
CA ASP A 128 11.78 -24.26 -3.74
C ASP A 128 12.23 -23.09 -2.85
N GLN A 129 12.87 -22.08 -3.44
CA GLN A 129 13.26 -20.85 -2.72
C GLN A 129 12.03 -20.04 -2.27
N ALA A 130 11.00 -19.93 -3.13
CA ALA A 130 9.75 -19.27 -2.78
C ALA A 130 9.05 -19.96 -1.60
N LEU A 131 8.99 -21.30 -1.61
CA LEU A 131 8.42 -22.08 -0.52
C LEU A 131 9.17 -21.87 0.80
N ILE A 132 10.51 -21.89 0.76
CA ILE A 132 11.35 -21.67 1.95
C ILE A 132 11.15 -20.24 2.47
N PHE A 133 11.21 -19.25 1.58
CA PHE A 133 11.03 -17.84 1.93
C PHE A 133 9.68 -17.59 2.61
N PHE A 134 8.58 -17.97 1.98
CA PHE A 134 7.23 -17.74 2.52
C PHE A 134 7.03 -18.44 3.87
N ARG A 135 7.52 -19.68 4.00
CA ARG A 135 7.50 -20.41 5.27
C ARG A 135 8.26 -19.66 6.37
N LEU A 136 9.45 -19.14 6.07
CA LEU A 136 10.27 -18.41 7.04
C LEU A 136 9.69 -17.05 7.41
N MET A 137 8.93 -16.43 6.50
CA MET A 137 8.16 -15.22 6.79
C MET A 137 6.89 -15.49 7.61
N GLY A 138 6.57 -16.75 7.92
CA GLY A 138 5.34 -17.13 8.61
C GLY A 138 4.10 -17.05 7.72
N LEU A 139 4.28 -17.08 6.40
CA LEU A 139 3.22 -17.09 5.39
C LEU A 139 2.92 -18.54 4.97
N CYS A 140 1.72 -18.76 4.42
CA CYS A 140 1.32 -20.09 3.97
C CYS A 140 2.24 -20.61 2.84
N ASN A 141 2.46 -21.93 2.80
CA ASN A 141 3.25 -22.60 1.77
C ASN A 141 2.51 -22.77 0.43
N GLU A 142 1.35 -22.12 0.30
CA GLU A 142 0.64 -22.00 -0.96
C GLU A 142 0.85 -20.58 -1.46
N MET A 143 1.05 -20.42 -2.77
CA MET A 143 0.91 -19.12 -3.41
C MET A 143 -0.40 -18.52 -2.90
N PRO A 144 -0.43 -17.23 -2.48
CA PRO A 144 -1.70 -16.56 -2.21
C PRO A 144 -2.64 -16.82 -3.39
N LYS A 145 -3.66 -17.65 -3.19
CA LYS A 145 -4.61 -18.02 -4.25
C LYS A 145 -5.60 -16.86 -4.38
N GLY A 146 -5.50 -16.12 -5.47
CA GLY A 146 -6.45 -15.11 -5.94
C GLY A 146 -5.81 -14.35 -7.11
N GLU A 147 -6.46 -13.84 -8.15
CA GLU A 147 -7.87 -13.49 -8.30
C GLU A 147 -8.51 -12.98 -7.01
N TRP A 148 -7.84 -12.02 -6.37
CA TRP A 148 -8.54 -11.09 -5.48
C TRP A 148 -9.30 -10.10 -6.35
N THR A 149 -10.56 -10.43 -6.69
CA THR A 149 -11.51 -9.39 -7.04
C THR A 149 -11.69 -8.52 -5.80
N SER A 150 -11.38 -7.23 -5.90
CA SER A 150 -11.72 -6.26 -4.86
C SER A 150 -13.16 -6.52 -4.41
N ARG A 151 -13.43 -6.51 -3.09
CA ARG A 151 -14.79 -6.63 -2.57
C ARG A 151 -15.67 -5.40 -2.89
N ILE A 152 -15.33 -4.65 -3.94
CA ILE A 152 -16.12 -3.56 -4.52
C ILE A 152 -16.80 -3.99 -5.84
N SER A 153 -16.50 -5.17 -6.39
CA SER A 153 -17.22 -5.68 -7.59
C SER A 153 -18.62 -6.28 -7.31
N LEU A 154 -19.09 -6.27 -6.05
CA LEU A 154 -20.45 -6.74 -5.71
C LEU A 154 -21.53 -5.64 -5.68
N THR A 155 -21.20 -4.36 -5.90
CA THR A 155 -22.22 -3.28 -5.90
C THR A 155 -22.13 -2.21 -7.00
N SER A 156 -21.22 -2.30 -7.98
CA SER A 156 -21.19 -1.32 -9.10
C SER A 156 -21.45 -1.88 -10.51
N LYS A 157 -22.01 -3.09 -10.62
CA LYS A 157 -22.81 -3.46 -11.82
C LYS A 157 -24.27 -3.08 -11.62
N LYS A 158 -24.54 -1.80 -11.33
CA LYS A 158 -25.82 -1.22 -11.70
C LYS A 158 -25.68 -0.76 -13.14
N ASN A 159 -26.38 -1.47 -14.01
CA ASN A 159 -26.70 -1.04 -15.37
C ASN A 159 -26.92 0.47 -15.41
N ILE A 160 -26.06 1.20 -16.10
CA ILE A 160 -26.48 2.42 -16.78
C ILE A 160 -26.66 2.01 -18.23
N GLN A 161 -27.83 1.46 -18.49
CA GLN A 161 -28.46 1.50 -19.79
C GLN A 161 -29.71 2.36 -19.63
N MET A 162 -29.54 3.65 -19.96
CA MET A 162 -30.47 4.54 -20.67
C MET A 162 -29.78 5.89 -20.84
#